data_AF-A0A7C4K9D5-F1
#
_entry.id   AF-A0A7C4K9D5-F1
#
_cell.length_a   1.000
_cell.length_b   1.000
_cell.length_c   1.000
_cell.angle_alpha   90.00
_cell.angle_beta   90.00
_cell.angle_gamma   90.00
#
_symmetry.space_group_name_H-M   'P 1'
#
loop_
_entity.id
_entity.type
_entity.pdbx_description
1 polymer ?
#
loop_
_entity_poly.entity_id
_entity_poly.type
_entity_poly.pdbx_seq_one_letter_code
_entity_poly.pdbx_strand_id
1 'polypeptide(L)'
;MTCGFTPAWCLVRCSWQSQRSGWSQAQTPMPYCREQGENFIMNAEAFRHFYAYHFAENRKLWDLYVAPLSQEQFTQEVNYSHGSVRNQIVHLISVDDTWFSGLRGVEIPPPLAPADFEDREVIRAYWDSVEQNMRNYLAQLRDEMLIQKPFTEGEDKDLVVWQVLLHVVNHGTDHRAQVLRLLNDLGVRTTSQDYIFYVYDHM
;
A
#
# COMPACT_ATOMS: atom_id res chain seq x y z
N MET A 1 23.91 28.13 3.27
CA MET A 1 22.96 28.33 2.16
C MET A 1 21.97 27.20 2.23
N THR A 2 20.69 27.55 2.19
CA THR A 2 19.51 26.80 2.64
C THR A 2 19.32 25.46 1.93
N CYS A 3 19.24 24.37 2.69
CA CYS A 3 18.64 23.11 2.24
C CYS A 3 17.14 23.35 2.02
N GLY A 4 16.73 23.43 0.76
CA GLY A 4 15.32 23.45 0.38
C GLY A 4 14.74 22.05 0.47
N PHE A 5 13.71 21.91 1.31
CA PHE A 5 12.63 20.94 1.27
C PHE A 5 12.93 19.60 0.55
N THR A 6 13.28 18.57 1.34
CA THR A 6 12.96 17.18 0.99
C THR A 6 11.44 17.01 1.10
N PRO A 7 10.71 16.75 0.01
CA PRO A 7 9.29 16.49 0.12
C PRO A 7 9.08 15.10 0.76
N ALA A 8 7.95 14.90 1.42
CA ALA A 8 7.58 13.76 2.29
C ALA A 8 7.79 12.34 1.69
N TRP A 9 8.09 12.27 0.39
CA TRP A 9 8.34 11.06 -0.41
C TRP A 9 9.53 10.20 0.04
N CYS A 10 10.52 10.74 0.74
CA CYS A 10 11.75 10.00 1.07
C CYS A 10 11.61 9.04 2.26
N LEU A 11 10.71 9.31 3.21
CA LEU A 11 10.70 8.59 4.49
C LEU A 11 9.83 7.31 4.47
N VAL A 12 8.93 7.15 3.50
CA VAL A 12 8.27 5.85 3.22
C VAL A 12 9.20 4.88 2.45
N ARG A 13 10.33 5.38 1.91
CA ARG A 13 11.23 4.64 1.01
C ARG A 13 12.53 4.14 1.63
N CYS A 14 12.71 4.18 2.95
CA CYS A 14 13.91 3.66 3.64
C CYS A 14 13.95 2.11 3.72
N SER A 15 13.82 1.44 2.58
CA SER A 15 14.26 0.04 2.36
C SER A 15 14.70 -0.23 0.90
N TRP A 16 14.53 0.73 -0.03
CA TRP A 16 14.74 0.49 -1.46
C TRP A 16 16.04 1.06 -2.06
N GLN A 17 16.80 1.88 -1.33
CA GLN A 17 18.05 2.45 -1.85
C GLN A 17 19.23 1.45 -1.89
N SER A 18 19.17 0.31 -1.18
CA SER A 18 20.28 -0.66 -1.16
C SER A 18 20.30 -1.64 -2.34
N GLN A 19 19.24 -1.69 -3.18
CA GLN A 19 19.15 -2.65 -4.29
C GLN A 19 19.45 -2.04 -5.68
N ARG A 20 19.78 -0.75 -5.76
CA ARG A 20 20.05 -0.07 -7.05
C ARG A 20 21.53 0.11 -7.41
N SER A 21 22.46 -0.46 -6.65
CA SER A 21 23.88 -0.54 -7.04
C SER A 21 24.19 -1.92 -7.64
N GLY A 22 23.89 -2.12 -8.93
CA GLY A 22 24.24 -3.40 -9.56
C GLY A 22 23.95 -3.59 -11.05
N TRP A 23 23.28 -2.66 -11.74
CA TRP A 23 22.95 -2.84 -13.15
C TRP A 23 23.44 -1.66 -13.97
N SER A 24 24.68 -1.73 -14.45
CA SER A 24 25.04 -1.10 -15.71
C SER A 24 24.94 -2.18 -16.77
N GLN A 25 24.01 -2.04 -17.73
CA GLN A 25 24.15 -2.44 -19.13
C GLN A 25 23.05 -1.73 -19.95
N ALA A 26 23.43 -1.28 -21.14
CA ALA A 26 22.65 -0.47 -22.06
C ALA A 26 21.27 -1.06 -22.40
N GLN A 27 20.25 -0.20 -22.44
CA GLN A 27 18.93 -0.55 -22.96
C GLN A 27 18.70 0.18 -24.30
N THR A 28 18.76 -0.58 -25.38
CA THR A 28 18.15 -0.21 -26.67
C THR A 28 16.64 -0.08 -26.47
N PRO A 29 15.97 0.97 -26.98
CA PRO A 29 14.52 1.08 -26.87
C PRO A 29 13.85 0.02 -27.74
N MET A 30 13.07 -0.86 -27.13
CA MET A 30 12.17 -1.77 -27.85
C MET A 30 11.08 -0.94 -28.54
N PRO A 31 10.79 -1.19 -29.84
CA PRO A 31 9.73 -0.47 -30.53
C PRO A 31 8.37 -1.01 -30.04
N TYR A 32 7.67 -0.21 -29.23
CA TYR A 32 6.26 -0.46 -28.98
C TYR A 32 5.48 -0.05 -30.24
N CYS A 33 5.14 -1.03 -31.07
CA CYS A 33 4.17 -0.85 -32.15
C CYS A 33 2.82 -0.42 -31.54
N ARG A 34 2.49 0.86 -31.67
CA ARG A 34 1.09 1.32 -31.66
C ARG A 34 0.52 1.02 -33.04
N GLU A 35 -0.58 0.28 -33.09
CA GLU A 35 -1.81 0.71 -33.75
C GLU A 35 -2.96 -0.32 -33.63
N GLN A 36 -4.15 0.22 -33.34
CA GLN A 36 -5.52 -0.28 -33.55
C GLN A 36 -6.24 -1.01 -32.40
N GLY A 37 -7.21 -0.28 -31.81
CA GLY A 37 -8.28 -0.78 -30.95
C GLY A 37 -7.93 -0.80 -29.46
N GLU A 38 -8.06 0.33 -28.75
CA GLU A 38 -7.83 0.42 -27.31
C GLU A 38 -8.90 -0.35 -26.53
N ASN A 39 -8.81 -1.67 -26.49
CA ASN A 39 -9.25 -2.42 -25.33
C ASN A 39 -8.27 -2.05 -24.21
N PHE A 40 -8.68 -1.14 -23.33
CA PHE A 40 -7.92 -0.87 -22.11
C PHE A 40 -7.74 -2.21 -21.38
N ILE A 41 -6.49 -2.68 -21.27
CA ILE A 41 -6.14 -3.94 -20.61
C ILE A 41 -6.58 -3.92 -19.13
N MET A 42 -6.78 -2.72 -18.58
CA MET A 42 -7.26 -2.48 -17.22
C MET A 42 -8.59 -1.71 -17.25
N ASN A 43 -9.52 -2.07 -16.38
CA ASN A 43 -10.79 -1.35 -16.18
C ASN A 43 -11.00 -1.03 -14.69
N ALA A 44 -11.85 -0.04 -14.42
CA ALA A 44 -12.10 0.48 -13.09
C ALA A 44 -12.76 -0.59 -12.18
N GLU A 45 -13.64 -1.43 -12.72
CA GLU A 45 -14.28 -2.52 -11.96
C GLU A 45 -13.26 -3.55 -11.45
N ALA A 46 -12.25 -3.91 -12.26
CA ALA A 46 -11.18 -4.81 -11.82
C ALA A 46 -10.40 -4.22 -10.64
N PHE A 47 -10.13 -2.91 -10.66
CA PHE A 47 -9.51 -2.25 -9.50
C PHE A 47 -10.45 -2.21 -8.29
N ARG A 48 -11.74 -1.90 -8.47
CA ARG A 48 -12.71 -2.00 -7.36
C ARG A 48 -12.70 -3.39 -6.73
N HIS A 49 -12.61 -4.44 -7.55
CA HIS A 49 -12.53 -5.82 -7.08
C HIS A 49 -11.24 -6.10 -6.30
N PHE A 50 -10.07 -5.71 -6.82
CA PHE A 50 -8.79 -5.89 -6.11
C PHE A 50 -8.74 -5.12 -4.79
N TYR A 51 -9.34 -3.94 -4.72
CA TYR A 51 -9.40 -3.18 -3.48
C TYR A 51 -10.44 -3.75 -2.51
N ALA A 52 -11.53 -4.34 -2.98
CA ALA A 52 -12.44 -5.07 -2.10
C ALA A 52 -11.73 -6.25 -1.41
N TYR A 53 -10.89 -6.99 -2.15
CA TYR A 53 -9.96 -7.98 -1.59
C TYR A 53 -8.96 -7.36 -0.58
N HIS A 54 -8.31 -6.25 -0.95
CA HIS A 54 -7.38 -5.54 -0.05
C HIS A 54 -8.03 -5.18 1.29
N PHE A 55 -9.22 -4.58 1.24
CA PHE A 55 -9.97 -4.19 2.44
C PHE A 55 -10.41 -5.40 3.27
N ALA A 56 -10.88 -6.47 2.62
CA ALA A 56 -11.28 -7.69 3.31
C ALA A 56 -10.10 -8.33 4.07
N GLU A 57 -8.93 -8.45 3.43
CA GLU A 57 -7.75 -9.02 4.08
C GLU A 57 -7.15 -8.09 5.14
N ASN A 58 -7.19 -6.76 4.95
CA ASN A 58 -6.79 -5.82 5.99
C ASN A 58 -7.69 -5.93 7.23
N ARG A 59 -9.01 -6.07 7.03
CA ARG A 59 -9.98 -6.26 8.12
C ARG A 59 -9.74 -7.58 8.83
N LYS A 60 -9.61 -8.68 8.08
CA LYS A 60 -9.31 -10.02 8.61
C LYS A 60 -8.01 -10.06 9.39
N LEU A 61 -6.95 -9.43 8.87
CA LEU A 61 -5.67 -9.29 9.55
C LEU A 61 -5.84 -8.64 10.92
N TRP A 62 -6.56 -7.50 10.94
CA TRP A 62 -6.78 -6.75 12.16
C TRP A 62 -7.60 -7.54 13.17
N ASP A 63 -8.78 -8.00 12.79
CA ASP A 63 -9.76 -8.59 13.70
C ASP A 63 -9.30 -9.95 14.25
N LEU A 64 -8.73 -10.81 13.39
CA LEU A 64 -8.36 -12.17 13.79
C LEU A 64 -7.01 -12.25 14.49
N TYR A 65 -6.07 -11.37 14.13
CA TYR A 65 -4.68 -11.56 14.53
C TYR A 65 -4.09 -10.39 15.31
N VAL A 66 -4.37 -9.14 14.96
CA VAL A 66 -3.73 -7.97 15.60
C VAL A 66 -4.47 -7.52 16.85
N ALA A 67 -5.80 -7.42 16.79
CA ALA A 67 -6.63 -6.99 17.91
C ALA A 67 -6.48 -7.91 19.14
N PRO A 68 -6.38 -9.24 19.01
CA PRO A 68 -6.23 -10.13 20.17
C PRO A 68 -4.82 -10.21 20.78
N LEU A 69 -3.79 -9.61 20.16
CA LEU A 69 -2.44 -9.64 20.72
C LEU A 69 -2.38 -8.94 22.07
N SER A 70 -1.54 -9.45 22.97
CA SER A 70 -1.12 -8.67 24.13
C SER A 70 -0.40 -7.38 23.70
N GLN A 71 -0.37 -6.35 24.56
CA GLN A 71 0.38 -5.13 24.26
C GLN A 71 1.87 -5.44 24.01
N GLU A 72 2.45 -6.32 24.82
CA GLU A 72 3.85 -6.75 24.68
C GLU A 72 4.13 -7.32 23.29
N GLN A 73 3.34 -8.28 22.81
CA GLN A 73 3.49 -8.86 21.48
C GLN A 73 3.31 -7.84 20.35
N PHE A 74 2.37 -6.90 20.52
CA PHE A 74 2.07 -5.89 19.50
C PHE A 74 3.22 -4.90 19.30
N THR A 75 3.93 -4.55 20.37
CA THR A 75 5.06 -3.63 20.35
C THR A 75 6.42 -4.33 20.41
N GLN A 76 6.47 -5.67 20.44
CA GLN A 76 7.72 -6.43 20.53
C GLN A 76 8.61 -6.12 19.32
N GLU A 77 9.81 -5.61 19.58
CA GLU A 77 10.78 -5.32 18.53
C GLU A 77 11.28 -6.60 17.85
N VAL A 78 11.36 -6.54 16.52
CA VAL A 78 11.86 -7.63 15.69
C VAL A 78 12.88 -7.06 14.72
N ASN A 79 14.05 -7.69 14.56
CA ASN A 79 15.06 -7.24 13.62
C ASN A 79 14.71 -7.66 12.17
N TYR A 80 13.58 -7.19 11.66
CA TYR A 80 13.08 -7.48 10.32
C TYR A 80 12.18 -6.36 9.80
N SER A 81 12.48 -5.86 8.60
CA SER A 81 11.65 -4.86 7.90
C SER A 81 11.30 -3.66 8.79
N HIS A 82 10.01 -3.38 9.07
CA HIS A 82 9.57 -2.25 9.90
C HIS A 82 9.57 -2.52 11.42
N GLY A 83 10.05 -3.68 11.86
CA GLY A 83 10.13 -4.02 13.27
C GLY A 83 8.87 -4.71 13.79
N SER A 84 8.32 -4.19 14.88
CA SER A 84 7.16 -4.75 15.56
C SER A 84 5.90 -4.85 14.69
N VAL A 85 4.93 -5.67 15.12
CA VAL A 85 3.62 -5.78 14.46
C VAL A 85 2.94 -4.41 14.35
N ARG A 86 2.97 -3.60 15.41
CA ARG A 86 2.47 -2.22 15.40
C ARG A 86 3.09 -1.43 14.25
N ASN A 87 4.42 -1.39 14.17
CA ASN A 87 5.11 -0.56 13.18
C ASN A 87 4.77 -0.98 11.75
N GLN A 88 4.66 -2.29 11.50
CA GLN A 88 4.23 -2.82 10.20
C GLN A 88 2.79 -2.43 9.84
N ILE A 89 1.86 -2.44 10.80
CA ILE A 89 0.49 -1.99 10.57
C ILE A 89 0.44 -0.48 10.30
N VAL A 90 1.15 0.32 11.10
CA VAL A 90 1.25 1.78 10.89
C VAL A 90 1.84 2.09 9.52
N HIS A 91 2.84 1.33 9.07
CA HIS A 91 3.41 1.46 7.72
C HIS A 91 2.39 1.14 6.62
N LEU A 92 1.65 0.03 6.72
CA LEU A 92 0.57 -0.31 5.79
C LEU A 92 -0.43 0.84 5.64
N ILE A 93 -0.87 1.40 6.76
CA ILE A 93 -1.81 2.53 6.81
C ILE A 93 -1.19 3.78 6.16
N SER A 94 0.06 4.10 6.51
CA SER A 94 0.76 5.26 5.99
C SER A 94 0.89 5.20 4.47
N VAL A 95 1.14 4.03 3.90
CA VAL A 95 1.27 3.84 2.45
C VAL A 95 -0.07 4.01 1.75
N ASP A 96 -1.13 3.39 2.27
CA ASP A 96 -2.50 3.56 1.75
C ASP A 96 -2.89 5.04 1.71
N ASP A 97 -2.67 5.76 2.82
CA ASP A 97 -3.03 7.18 2.96
C ASP A 97 -2.20 8.11 2.07
N THR A 98 -0.89 7.88 2.00
CA THR A 98 0.05 8.68 1.18
C THR A 98 -0.33 8.62 -0.30
N TRP A 99 -0.49 7.41 -0.84
CA TRP A 99 -0.77 7.25 -2.27
C TRP A 99 -2.18 7.70 -2.63
N PHE A 100 -3.18 7.45 -1.79
CA PHE A 100 -4.54 7.92 -2.07
C PHE A 100 -4.71 9.42 -1.87
N SER A 101 -3.97 10.06 -0.96
CA SER A 101 -3.91 11.52 -0.88
C SER A 101 -3.36 12.11 -2.18
N GLY A 102 -2.28 11.50 -2.70
CA GLY A 102 -1.73 11.80 -4.01
C GLY A 102 -2.73 11.65 -5.16
N LEU A 103 -3.42 10.52 -5.24
CA LEU A 103 -4.44 10.26 -6.27
C LEU A 103 -5.63 11.23 -6.19
N ARG A 104 -5.98 11.68 -4.99
CA ARG A 104 -7.05 12.66 -4.75
C ARG A 104 -6.62 14.11 -5.00
N GLY A 105 -5.33 14.36 -5.26
CA GLY A 105 -4.79 15.70 -5.44
C GLY A 105 -4.86 16.57 -4.18
N VAL A 106 -4.86 15.95 -2.99
CA VAL A 106 -4.82 16.65 -1.70
C VAL A 106 -3.39 16.65 -1.14
N GLU A 107 -3.17 17.42 -0.08
CA GLU A 107 -1.88 17.43 0.61
C GLU A 107 -1.52 16.02 1.08
N ILE A 108 -0.31 15.59 0.75
CA ILE A 108 0.21 14.27 1.12
C ILE A 108 0.69 14.33 2.56
N PRO A 109 0.15 13.49 3.46
CA PRO A 109 0.56 13.50 4.86
C PRO A 109 2.03 13.10 5.01
N PRO A 110 2.73 13.61 6.05
CA PRO A 110 4.03 13.07 6.40
C PRO A 110 3.88 11.59 6.84
N PRO A 111 4.96 10.79 6.76
CA PRO A 111 4.89 9.41 7.22
C PRO A 111 4.51 9.32 8.69
N LEU A 112 3.62 8.37 8.99
CA LEU A 112 3.17 8.15 10.35
C LEU A 112 4.33 7.67 11.23
N ALA A 113 4.52 8.29 12.39
CA ALA A 113 5.50 7.84 13.37
C ALA A 113 4.88 6.74 14.24
N PRO A 114 5.36 5.48 14.21
CA PRO A 114 4.72 4.40 14.96
C PRO A 114 4.67 4.61 16.48
N ALA A 115 5.55 5.46 17.01
CA ALA A 115 5.55 5.85 18.42
C ALA A 115 4.29 6.61 18.85
N ASP A 116 3.60 7.28 17.92
CA ASP A 116 2.37 8.03 18.21
C ASP A 116 1.11 7.13 18.21
N PHE A 117 1.27 5.83 17.90
CA PHE A 117 0.19 4.88 17.67
C PHE A 117 0.27 3.69 18.64
N GLU A 118 0.09 3.93 19.95
CA GLU A 118 0.09 2.86 20.96
C GLU A 118 -1.28 2.22 21.16
N ASP A 119 -2.35 2.99 20.97
CA ASP A 119 -3.75 2.64 21.20
C ASP A 119 -4.36 2.01 19.94
N ARG A 120 -4.91 0.80 20.07
CA ARG A 120 -5.45 0.04 18.93
C ARG A 120 -6.73 0.64 18.41
N GLU A 121 -7.57 1.19 19.27
CA GLU A 121 -8.81 1.85 18.91
C GLU A 121 -8.53 3.10 18.08
N VAL A 122 -7.51 3.89 18.45
CA VAL A 122 -7.05 5.05 17.67
C VAL A 122 -6.49 4.62 16.32
N ILE A 123 -5.65 3.58 16.28
CA ILE A 123 -5.11 3.04 15.02
C ILE A 123 -6.24 2.59 14.10
N ARG A 124 -7.21 1.82 14.63
CA ARG A 124 -8.33 1.29 13.84
C ARG A 124 -9.20 2.41 13.30
N ALA A 125 -9.53 3.41 14.12
CA ALA A 125 -10.33 4.55 13.71
C ALA A 125 -9.62 5.38 12.62
N TYR A 126 -8.31 5.58 12.74
CA TYR A 126 -7.52 6.25 11.70
C TYR A 126 -7.53 5.43 10.40
N TRP A 127 -7.27 4.13 10.48
CA TRP A 127 -7.26 3.27 9.31
C TRP A 127 -8.64 3.17 8.64
N ASP A 128 -9.74 3.21 9.41
CA ASP A 128 -11.10 3.29 8.86
C ASP A 128 -11.35 4.59 8.09
N SER A 129 -10.83 5.72 8.57
CA SER A 129 -10.88 6.99 7.83
C SER A 129 -10.10 6.93 6.51
N VAL A 130 -8.91 6.35 6.52
CA VAL A 130 -8.10 6.13 5.30
C VAL A 130 -8.85 5.22 4.33
N GLU A 131 -9.37 4.08 4.80
CA GLU A 131 -10.15 3.14 3.99
C GLU A 131 -11.37 3.84 3.36
N GLN A 132 -12.08 4.67 4.11
CA GLN A 132 -13.23 5.42 3.59
C GLN A 132 -12.82 6.41 2.49
N ASN A 133 -11.70 7.10 2.64
CA ASN A 133 -11.14 7.96 1.59
C ASN A 133 -10.80 7.17 0.31
N MET A 134 -10.24 5.97 0.46
CA MET A 134 -9.93 5.09 -0.67
C MET A 134 -11.20 4.63 -1.36
N ARG A 135 -12.22 4.19 -0.61
CA ARG A 135 -13.53 3.79 -1.13
C ARG A 135 -14.21 4.92 -1.89
N ASN A 136 -14.15 6.15 -1.38
CA ASN A 136 -14.71 7.33 -2.05
C ASN A 136 -14.02 7.59 -3.40
N TYR A 137 -12.70 7.48 -3.47
CA TYR A 137 -11.96 7.60 -4.73
C TYR A 137 -12.33 6.49 -5.73
N LEU A 138 -12.33 5.23 -5.28
CA LEU A 138 -12.66 4.07 -6.11
C LEU A 138 -14.11 4.10 -6.64
N ALA A 139 -15.05 4.65 -5.87
CA ALA A 139 -16.43 4.82 -6.31
C ALA A 139 -16.53 5.74 -7.55
N GLN A 140 -15.66 6.76 -7.65
CA GLN A 140 -15.63 7.72 -8.75
C GLN A 140 -14.69 7.33 -9.90
N LEU A 141 -13.92 6.24 -9.75
CA LEU A 141 -12.95 5.79 -10.74
C LEU A 141 -13.62 5.43 -12.07
N ARG A 142 -13.10 5.94 -13.19
CA ARG A 142 -13.58 5.59 -14.54
C ARG A 142 -12.41 5.06 -15.37
N ASP A 143 -12.71 4.27 -16.39
CA ASP A 143 -11.69 3.62 -17.22
C ASP A 143 -10.72 4.65 -17.85
N GLU A 144 -11.25 5.79 -18.31
CA GLU A 144 -10.45 6.88 -18.88
C GLU A 144 -9.51 7.57 -17.87
N MET A 145 -9.76 7.42 -16.57
CA MET A 145 -8.89 7.96 -15.52
C MET A 145 -7.62 7.12 -15.35
N LEU A 146 -7.65 5.84 -15.72
CA LEU A 146 -6.58 4.89 -15.45
C LEU A 146 -5.25 5.27 -16.13
N ILE A 147 -5.32 5.98 -17.25
CA ILE A 147 -4.14 6.44 -18.03
C ILE A 147 -3.74 7.89 -17.72
N GLN A 148 -4.45 8.57 -16.81
CA GLN A 148 -4.10 9.93 -16.38
C GLN A 148 -2.88 9.90 -15.47
N LYS A 149 -2.07 10.96 -15.51
CA LYS A 149 -0.93 11.17 -14.61
C LYS A 149 -1.39 11.96 -13.38
N PRO A 150 -1.49 11.35 -12.19
CA PRO A 150 -2.01 12.03 -11.01
C PRO A 150 -1.00 12.99 -10.36
N PHE A 151 0.29 12.86 -10.68
CA PHE A 151 1.36 13.65 -10.11
C PHE A 151 1.94 14.63 -11.13
N THR A 152 2.17 15.88 -10.70
CA THR A 152 2.70 16.94 -11.57
C THR A 152 4.21 17.14 -11.45
N GLU A 153 4.82 16.63 -10.38
CA GLU A 153 6.23 16.84 -10.05
C GLU A 153 6.84 15.63 -9.32
N GLY A 154 8.15 15.66 -9.11
CA GLY A 154 8.88 14.57 -8.44
C GLY A 154 9.18 13.37 -9.34
N GLU A 155 9.72 12.31 -8.73
CA GLU A 155 10.11 11.07 -9.44
C GLU A 155 8.90 10.31 -10.01
N ASP A 156 7.73 10.48 -9.39
CA ASP A 156 6.51 9.74 -9.69
C ASP A 156 5.63 10.44 -10.75
N LYS A 157 6.05 11.61 -11.27
CA LYS A 157 5.31 12.42 -12.26
C LYS A 157 4.93 11.70 -13.56
N ASP A 158 5.63 10.60 -13.86
CA ASP A 158 5.40 9.81 -15.08
C ASP A 158 4.55 8.55 -14.84
N LEU A 159 4.15 8.27 -13.60
CA LEU A 159 3.21 7.21 -13.28
C LEU A 159 1.80 7.58 -13.78
N VAL A 160 1.04 6.57 -14.18
CA VAL A 160 -0.40 6.70 -14.43
C VAL A 160 -1.22 6.02 -13.33
N VAL A 161 -2.48 6.43 -13.17
CA VAL A 161 -3.36 5.98 -12.07
C VAL A 161 -3.37 4.47 -11.88
N TRP A 162 -3.49 3.67 -12.95
CA TRP A 162 -3.54 2.20 -12.79
C TRP A 162 -2.26 1.62 -12.19
N GLN A 163 -1.09 2.21 -12.48
CA GLN A 163 0.20 1.76 -11.94
C GLN A 163 0.28 2.03 -10.44
N VAL A 164 -0.22 3.20 -10.02
CA VAL A 164 -0.31 3.57 -8.61
C VAL A 164 -1.28 2.66 -7.87
N LEU A 165 -2.47 2.43 -8.43
CA LEU A 165 -3.47 1.55 -7.83
C LEU A 165 -2.96 0.12 -7.68
N LEU A 166 -2.27 -0.42 -8.69
CA LEU A 166 -1.66 -1.75 -8.65
C LEU A 166 -0.50 -1.81 -7.65
N HIS A 167 0.33 -0.77 -7.57
CA HIS A 167 1.41 -0.68 -6.60
C HIS A 167 0.86 -0.80 -5.17
N VAL A 168 -0.15 -0.01 -4.81
CA VAL A 168 -0.70 0.02 -3.44
C VAL A 168 -1.27 -1.34 -3.03
N VAL A 169 -2.13 -1.97 -3.86
CA VAL A 169 -2.69 -3.29 -3.52
C VAL A 169 -1.60 -4.37 -3.42
N ASN A 170 -0.60 -4.35 -4.31
CA ASN A 170 0.48 -5.33 -4.28
C ASN A 170 1.43 -5.11 -3.09
N HIS A 171 1.72 -3.85 -2.75
CA HIS A 171 2.47 -3.49 -1.56
C HIS A 171 1.73 -3.93 -0.28
N GLY A 172 0.41 -3.79 -0.26
CA GLY A 172 -0.45 -4.34 0.79
C GLY A 172 -0.24 -5.83 0.98
N THR A 173 -0.28 -6.61 -0.09
CA THR A 173 -0.05 -8.07 -0.06
C THR A 173 1.33 -8.44 0.48
N ASP A 174 2.40 -7.77 0.01
CA ASP A 174 3.78 -8.00 0.47
C ASP A 174 3.91 -7.75 1.98
N HIS A 175 3.50 -6.57 2.45
CA HIS A 175 3.64 -6.24 3.87
C HIS A 175 2.68 -7.04 4.77
N ARG A 176 1.48 -7.40 4.30
CA ARG A 176 0.63 -8.35 5.04
C ARG A 176 1.32 -9.71 5.18
N ALA A 177 2.05 -10.20 4.16
CA ALA A 177 2.77 -11.46 4.26
C ALA A 177 3.87 -11.40 5.34
N GLN A 178 4.56 -10.27 5.43
CA GLN A 178 5.53 -9.99 6.49
C GLN A 178 4.87 -10.01 7.88
N VAL A 179 3.71 -9.36 8.04
CA VAL A 179 2.96 -9.38 9.31
C VAL A 179 2.49 -10.79 9.68
N LEU A 180 1.93 -11.54 8.73
CA LEU A 180 1.48 -12.92 8.95
C LEU A 180 2.63 -13.83 9.38
N ARG A 181 3.85 -13.59 8.87
CA ARG A 181 5.05 -14.25 9.37
C ARG A 181 5.35 -13.87 10.81
N LEU A 182 5.39 -12.58 11.15
CA LEU A 182 5.67 -12.14 12.52
C LEU A 182 4.66 -12.71 13.53
N LEU A 183 3.37 -12.70 13.17
CA LEU A 183 2.31 -13.31 13.96
C LEU A 183 2.56 -14.81 14.20
N ASN A 184 3.02 -15.54 13.18
CA ASN A 184 3.38 -16.94 13.32
C ASN A 184 4.54 -17.17 14.32
N ASP A 185 5.56 -16.31 14.29
CA ASP A 185 6.68 -16.36 15.24
C ASP A 185 6.24 -16.10 16.69
N LEU A 186 5.19 -15.31 16.87
CA LEU A 186 4.55 -15.05 18.16
C LEU A 186 3.60 -16.18 18.61
N GLY A 187 3.53 -17.28 17.87
CA GLY A 187 2.67 -18.44 18.16
C GLY A 187 1.23 -18.30 17.69
N VAL A 188 0.88 -17.24 16.95
CA VAL A 188 -0.46 -17.08 16.38
C VAL A 188 -0.61 -17.97 15.14
N ARG A 189 -1.68 -18.76 15.09
CA ARG A 189 -1.99 -19.57 13.91
C ARG A 189 -2.61 -18.68 12.83
N THR A 190 -1.83 -18.38 11.79
CA THR A 190 -2.28 -17.57 10.65
C THR A 190 -2.85 -18.44 9.51
N THR A 191 -3.66 -17.82 8.65
CA THR A 191 -4.19 -18.43 7.42
C THR A 191 -3.59 -17.76 6.18
N SER A 192 -3.69 -18.44 5.02
CA SER A 192 -3.36 -17.80 3.74
C SER A 192 -4.24 -16.57 3.49
N GLN A 193 -3.65 -15.60 2.80
CA GLN A 193 -4.29 -14.40 2.27
C GLN A 193 -4.40 -14.44 0.73
N ASP A 194 -4.17 -15.59 0.09
CA ASP A 194 -4.21 -15.68 -1.37
C ASP A 194 -5.56 -15.21 -1.92
N TYR A 195 -5.51 -14.39 -2.97
CA TYR A 195 -6.68 -13.81 -3.61
C TYR A 195 -7.75 -14.84 -4.00
N ILE A 196 -7.36 -16.07 -4.34
CA ILE A 196 -8.30 -17.11 -4.75
C ILE A 196 -9.33 -17.46 -3.65
N PHE A 197 -8.96 -17.35 -2.37
CA PHE A 197 -9.90 -17.60 -1.27
C PHE A 197 -10.97 -16.51 -1.19
N TYR A 198 -10.58 -15.25 -1.39
CA TYR A 198 -11.54 -14.15 -1.49
C TYR A 198 -12.53 -14.37 -2.64
N VAL A 199 -12.04 -14.84 -3.80
CA VAL A 199 -12.93 -15.18 -4.93
C VAL A 199 -13.93 -16.24 -4.52
N TYR A 200 -13.51 -17.35 -3.92
CA TYR A 200 -14.40 -18.43 -3.50
C TYR A 200 -15.49 -17.99 -2.52
N ASP A 201 -15.16 -17.06 -1.61
CA ASP A 201 -16.11 -16.53 -0.62
C ASP A 201 -17.17 -15.58 -1.24
N HIS A 202 -16.97 -15.14 -2.49
CA HIS A 202 -17.83 -14.17 -3.18
C HIS A 202 -18.37 -14.69 -4.53
N MET A 203 -18.35 -16.01 -4.74
CA MET A 203 -18.99 -16.68 -5.88
C MET A 203 -20.50 -16.85 -5.72
#